data_AF-A0AA40ATN9-F1
#
_entry.id   AF-A0AA40ATN9-F1
#
_cell.length_a   1.000
_cell.length_b   1.000
_cell.length_c   1.000
_cell.angle_alpha   90.00
_cell.angle_beta   90.00
_cell.angle_gamma   90.00
#
_symmetry.space_group_name_H-M   'P 1'
#
loop_
_entity.id
_entity.type
_entity.pdbx_description
1 polymer ?
#
loop_
_entity_poly.entity_id
_entity_poly.type
_entity_poly.pdbx_seq_one_letter_code
_entity_poly.pdbx_strand_id
1 'polypeptide(L)'
;KFNDNWLHRGKTGEVCRIYLASLTDLRRSARGQRFARALKNRGHGVFMTRFHGTQRACRIGEGDGDIEPCDKPECHVCGILKNGFDLKFAKTTGMFGSGIYSTTCSSKADIYAKNSHVRTNRHVILICRIVGDRPQLLTNAEAHRRGLDSNYNCVEAVLTSAGGGVQYPETVVYDEELIIPVGLVVYKRTGWLP
;
A
#
# COMPACT_ATOMS: atom_id res chain seq x y z
N LYS A 1 13.28 -7.23 -2.97
CA LYS A 1 11.85 -7.28 -2.56
C LYS A 1 10.87 -7.03 -3.70
N PHE A 2 11.00 -5.96 -4.50
CA PHE A 2 10.03 -5.71 -5.58
C PHE A 2 10.04 -6.83 -6.63
N ASN A 3 11.22 -7.16 -7.18
CA ASN A 3 11.36 -8.22 -8.20
C ASN A 3 11.08 -9.61 -7.61
N ASP A 4 11.64 -9.92 -6.44
CA ASP A 4 11.52 -11.24 -5.80
C ASP A 4 10.06 -11.64 -5.49
N ASN A 5 9.18 -10.65 -5.28
CA ASN A 5 7.76 -10.87 -4.98
C ASN A 5 6.84 -10.50 -6.15
N TRP A 6 7.36 -10.52 -7.37
CA TRP A 6 6.54 -10.41 -8.58
C TRP A 6 6.02 -11.79 -8.98
N LEU A 7 4.83 -12.16 -8.51
CA LEU A 7 4.30 -13.54 -8.58
C LEU A 7 3.33 -13.82 -9.73
N HIS A 8 2.83 -12.79 -10.44
CA HIS A 8 1.93 -13.02 -11.58
C HIS A 8 2.71 -13.49 -12.81
N ARG A 9 2.48 -14.74 -13.21
CA ARG A 9 3.12 -15.37 -14.39
C ARG A 9 2.79 -14.61 -15.68
N GLY A 10 3.77 -14.53 -16.58
CA GLY A 10 3.63 -13.86 -17.89
C GLY A 10 3.58 -12.33 -17.84
N LYS A 11 3.80 -11.73 -16.66
CA LYS A 11 3.83 -10.28 -16.45
C LYS A 11 5.16 -9.91 -15.84
N THR A 12 5.67 -8.72 -16.13
CA THR A 12 6.92 -8.23 -15.55
C THR A 12 6.78 -6.79 -15.08
N GLY A 13 7.59 -6.43 -14.08
CA GLY A 13 7.80 -5.06 -13.63
C GLY A 13 9.29 -4.75 -13.64
N GLU A 14 9.66 -3.66 -14.29
CA GLU A 14 11.04 -3.18 -14.38
C GLU A 14 11.15 -1.87 -13.59
N VAL A 15 11.85 -1.91 -12.45
CA VAL A 15 12.05 -0.73 -11.61
C VAL A 15 12.88 0.31 -12.36
N CYS A 16 12.33 1.51 -12.52
CA CYS A 16 13.03 2.66 -13.08
C CYS A 16 13.69 3.49 -11.97
N ARG A 17 12.98 3.71 -10.86
CA ARG A 17 13.46 4.55 -9.75
C ARG A 17 12.71 4.25 -8.46
N ILE A 18 13.37 4.46 -7.33
CA ILE A 18 12.76 4.34 -6.00
C ILE A 18 13.02 5.65 -5.26
N TYR A 19 11.97 6.21 -4.66
CA TYR A 19 12.06 7.37 -3.80
C TYR A 19 11.68 6.94 -2.38
N LEU A 20 12.45 7.41 -1.39
CA LEU A 20 12.19 7.19 0.02
C LEU A 20 12.13 8.53 0.72
N ALA A 21 11.15 8.70 1.60
CA ALA A 21 11.07 9.88 2.45
C ALA A 21 12.27 9.91 3.40
N SER A 22 12.85 11.10 3.59
CA SER A 22 13.91 11.26 4.58
C SER A 22 13.37 11.00 5.99
N LEU A 23 14.23 10.55 6.90
CA LEU A 23 13.84 10.38 8.30
C LEU A 23 13.38 11.71 8.92
N THR A 24 13.97 12.82 8.48
CA THR A 24 13.61 14.16 8.93
C THR A 24 12.18 14.50 8.51
N ASP A 25 11.80 14.27 7.25
CA ASP A 25 10.46 14.55 6.75
C ASP A 25 9.41 13.70 7.46
N LEU A 26 9.70 12.41 7.64
CA LEU A 26 8.81 11.51 8.39
C LEU A 26 8.61 12.04 9.82
N ARG A 27 9.69 12.35 10.56
CA ARG A 27 9.62 12.84 11.95
C ARG A 27 8.90 14.19 12.10
N ARG A 28 9.06 15.10 11.13
CA ARG A 28 8.43 16.42 11.17
C ARG A 28 6.97 16.40 10.73
N SER A 29 6.58 15.45 9.89
CA SER A 29 5.20 15.34 9.40
C SER A 29 4.23 14.86 10.49
N ALA A 30 3.02 15.43 10.52
CA ALA A 30 1.96 15.01 11.45
C ALA A 30 1.65 13.51 11.34
N ARG A 31 1.59 12.98 10.11
CA ARG A 31 1.38 11.54 9.85
C ARG A 31 2.50 10.67 10.41
N GLY A 32 3.76 11.10 10.32
CA GLY A 32 4.88 10.33 10.85
C GLY A 32 4.94 10.36 12.37
N GLN A 33 4.51 11.45 12.99
CA GLN A 33 4.34 11.53 14.45
C GLN A 33 3.21 10.60 14.94
N ARG A 34 2.06 10.59 14.25
CA ARG A 34 0.96 9.65 14.54
C ARG A 34 1.41 8.20 14.39
N PHE A 35 2.03 7.86 13.27
CA PHE A 35 2.56 6.51 13.04
C PHE A 35 3.61 6.12 14.09
N ALA A 36 4.55 7.00 14.45
CA ALA A 36 5.56 6.70 15.46
C ALA A 36 4.94 6.44 16.84
N ARG A 37 3.89 7.18 17.20
CA ARG A 37 3.11 6.94 18.43
C ARG A 37 2.40 5.60 18.38
N ALA A 38 1.70 5.30 17.28
CA ALA A 38 1.04 4.01 17.09
C ALA A 38 2.03 2.84 17.13
N LEU A 39 3.17 2.97 16.47
CA LEU A 39 4.24 1.98 16.46
C LEU A 39 4.76 1.67 17.87
N LYS A 40 4.96 2.71 18.70
CA LYS A 40 5.39 2.54 20.09
C LYS A 40 4.29 1.90 20.95
N ASN A 41 3.05 2.39 20.84
CA ASN A 41 1.98 2.03 21.76
C ASN A 41 1.24 0.74 21.40
N ARG A 42 1.24 0.35 20.11
CA ARG A 42 0.38 -0.72 19.59
C ARG A 42 1.13 -1.82 18.86
N GLY A 43 2.39 -1.62 18.50
CA GLY A 43 3.21 -2.67 17.87
C GLY A 43 4.65 -2.75 18.36
N HIS A 44 4.88 -2.35 19.61
CA HIS A 44 6.13 -2.56 20.34
C HIS A 44 7.41 -2.13 19.57
N GLY A 45 7.32 -1.09 18.74
CA GLY A 45 8.44 -0.58 17.95
C GLY A 45 8.70 -1.31 16.63
N VAL A 46 7.94 -2.35 16.28
CA VAL A 46 8.15 -3.19 15.10
C VAL A 46 7.17 -2.86 13.99
N PHE A 47 7.69 -2.65 12.78
CA PHE A 47 6.86 -2.42 11.59
C PHE A 47 7.17 -3.44 10.48
N MET A 48 6.16 -3.69 9.66
CA MET A 48 6.28 -4.45 8.43
C MET A 48 6.36 -3.51 7.23
N THR A 49 7.05 -3.94 6.17
CA THR A 49 7.03 -3.22 4.88
C THR A 49 6.06 -3.90 3.92
N ARG A 50 5.18 -3.13 3.30
CA ARG A 50 4.20 -3.59 2.30
C ARG A 50 4.12 -2.62 1.13
N PHE A 51 3.64 -3.12 0.00
CA PHE A 51 3.28 -2.34 -1.17
C PHE A 51 1.80 -2.00 -1.15
N HIS A 52 1.47 -0.80 -1.64
CA HIS A 52 0.10 -0.36 -1.87
C HIS A 52 -0.01 0.22 -3.27
N GLY A 53 -0.91 -0.34 -4.09
CA GLY A 53 -1.22 0.19 -5.42
C GLY A 53 -2.50 1.01 -5.40
N THR A 54 -2.51 2.15 -6.08
CA THR A 54 -3.68 3.02 -6.21
C THR A 54 -3.60 3.87 -7.47
N GLN A 55 -4.63 4.67 -7.72
CA GLN A 55 -4.74 5.53 -8.89
C GLN A 55 -3.74 6.71 -8.83
N ARG A 56 -3.07 6.95 -9.96
CA ARG A 56 -2.20 8.10 -10.22
C ARG A 56 -2.76 8.89 -11.40
N ALA A 57 -2.85 10.21 -11.27
CA ALA A 57 -3.33 11.11 -12.33
C ALA A 57 -2.33 12.21 -12.73
N CYS A 58 -1.05 11.98 -12.44
CA CYS A 58 0.05 12.87 -12.78
C CYS A 58 1.30 12.04 -13.12
N ARG A 59 2.42 12.74 -13.38
CA ARG A 59 3.72 12.13 -13.70
C ARG A 59 4.68 12.13 -12.51
N ILE A 60 4.14 12.06 -11.28
CA ILE A 60 4.96 11.96 -10.05
C ILE A 60 5.99 10.84 -10.17
N GLY A 61 7.24 11.16 -9.85
CA GLY A 61 8.39 10.26 -9.93
C GLY A 61 9.05 10.12 -11.30
N GLU A 62 8.55 10.78 -12.35
CA GLU A 62 9.11 10.69 -13.71
C GLU A 62 10.13 11.80 -14.06
N GLY A 63 10.25 12.86 -13.25
CA GLY A 63 11.26 13.92 -13.42
C GLY A 63 12.53 13.68 -12.60
N ASP A 64 13.57 14.49 -12.77
CA ASP A 64 14.92 14.26 -12.20
C ASP A 64 15.19 14.91 -10.83
N GLY A 65 14.14 15.16 -10.05
CA GLY A 65 14.25 15.80 -8.74
C GLY A 65 13.44 15.13 -7.65
N ASP A 66 13.28 15.85 -6.55
CA ASP A 66 12.44 15.43 -5.43
C ASP A 66 10.98 15.24 -5.85
N ILE A 67 10.28 14.47 -5.03
CA ILE A 67 8.87 14.18 -5.26
C ILE A 67 8.00 15.32 -4.76
N GLU A 68 7.30 15.97 -5.68
CA GLU A 68 6.27 16.97 -5.37
C GLU A 68 4.87 16.41 -5.69
N PRO A 69 4.06 16.10 -4.66
CA PRO A 69 2.68 15.68 -4.87
C PRO A 69 1.82 16.78 -5.48
N CYS A 70 1.14 16.50 -6.60
CA CYS A 70 0.18 17.43 -7.20
C CYS A 70 -1.13 17.58 -6.40
N ASP A 71 -1.94 18.58 -6.76
CA ASP A 71 -3.23 18.90 -6.13
C ASP A 71 -4.47 18.33 -6.81
N LYS A 72 -4.28 17.47 -7.81
CA LYS A 72 -5.39 16.82 -8.51
C LYS A 72 -6.19 15.89 -7.57
N PRO A 73 -7.49 16.12 -7.34
CA PRO A 73 -8.31 15.28 -6.46
C PRO A 73 -8.32 13.81 -6.84
N GLU A 74 -8.27 13.52 -8.14
CA GLU A 74 -8.27 12.17 -8.71
C GLU A 74 -6.91 11.47 -8.64
N CYS A 75 -5.85 12.14 -8.17
CA CYS A 75 -4.52 11.56 -7.98
C CYS A 75 -4.37 10.99 -6.56
N HIS A 76 -4.90 9.79 -6.32
CA HIS A 76 -4.89 9.16 -5.00
C HIS A 76 -3.47 8.92 -4.47
N VAL A 77 -2.49 8.61 -5.33
CA VAL A 77 -1.07 8.55 -4.95
C VAL A 77 -0.63 9.86 -4.28
N CYS A 78 -0.89 11.01 -4.90
CA CYS A 78 -0.49 12.32 -4.36
C CYS A 78 -1.33 12.70 -3.14
N GLY A 79 -2.62 12.37 -3.12
CA GLY A 79 -3.49 12.56 -1.95
C GLY A 79 -2.94 11.83 -0.72
N ILE A 80 -2.59 10.55 -0.87
CA ILE A 80 -1.98 9.74 0.20
C ILE A 80 -0.61 10.30 0.61
N LEU A 81 0.21 10.71 -0.36
CA LEU A 81 1.53 11.30 -0.07
C LEU A 81 1.46 12.66 0.64
N LYS A 82 0.37 13.43 0.53
CA LYS A 82 0.19 14.67 1.30
C LYS A 82 -0.49 14.43 2.64
N ASN A 83 -1.62 13.73 2.61
CA ASN A 83 -2.56 13.72 3.73
C ASN A 83 -2.50 12.43 4.56
N GLY A 84 -1.85 11.38 4.03
CA GLY A 84 -1.93 10.03 4.58
C GLY A 84 -3.11 9.26 4.00
N PHE A 85 -3.30 8.04 4.49
CA PHE A 85 -4.48 7.24 4.15
C PHE A 85 -5.72 7.81 4.83
N ASP A 86 -6.87 7.65 4.17
CA ASP A 86 -8.17 8.04 4.70
C ASP A 86 -9.19 6.94 4.38
N LEU A 87 -9.74 6.31 5.42
CA LEU A 87 -10.65 5.17 5.32
C LEU A 87 -11.97 5.53 4.64
N LYS A 88 -12.34 6.81 4.54
CA LYS A 88 -13.53 7.21 3.78
C LYS A 88 -13.40 6.92 2.29
N PHE A 89 -12.18 6.74 1.79
CA PHE A 89 -11.89 6.33 0.41
C PHE A 89 -11.63 4.83 0.26
N ALA A 90 -11.73 4.05 1.35
CA ALA A 90 -11.56 2.61 1.29
C ALA A 90 -12.69 1.98 0.46
N LYS A 91 -12.34 0.95 -0.32
CA LYS A 91 -13.33 0.20 -1.09
C LYS A 91 -14.17 -0.65 -0.14
N THR A 92 -15.49 -0.51 -0.24
CA THR A 92 -16.45 -1.30 0.54
C THR A 92 -16.59 -2.75 0.06
N THR A 93 -16.03 -3.08 -1.11
CA THR A 93 -16.12 -4.39 -1.77
C THR A 93 -14.86 -5.26 -1.61
N GLY A 94 -13.93 -4.86 -0.74
CA GLY A 94 -12.75 -5.67 -0.42
C GLY A 94 -13.13 -7.00 0.24
N MET A 95 -12.31 -8.04 0.03
CA MET A 95 -12.58 -9.38 0.56
C MET A 95 -12.71 -9.42 2.09
N PHE A 96 -12.01 -8.53 2.79
CA PHE A 96 -12.04 -8.37 4.24
C PHE A 96 -12.66 -7.01 4.62
N GLY A 97 -13.60 -6.52 3.81
CA GLY A 97 -14.32 -5.28 4.05
C GLY A 97 -13.50 -4.01 3.87
N SER A 98 -14.00 -2.92 4.49
CA SER A 98 -13.58 -1.54 4.20
C SER A 98 -12.34 -1.16 5.02
N GLY A 99 -11.17 -1.55 4.53
CA GLY A 99 -9.87 -1.25 5.12
C GLY A 99 -8.83 -0.79 4.10
N ILE A 100 -7.62 -0.50 4.59
CA ILE A 100 -6.48 -0.13 3.76
C ILE A 100 -5.69 -1.40 3.43
N TYR A 101 -5.79 -1.83 2.17
CA TYR A 101 -5.16 -3.06 1.67
C TYR A 101 -3.74 -2.80 1.23
N SER A 102 -2.85 -3.71 1.56
CA SER A 102 -1.45 -3.71 1.16
C SER A 102 -0.98 -5.15 0.99
N THR A 103 0.24 -5.35 0.49
CA THR A 103 0.71 -6.70 0.16
C THR A 103 2.24 -6.78 0.14
N THR A 104 2.80 -7.95 0.37
CA THR A 104 4.22 -8.22 0.08
C THR A 104 4.48 -8.47 -1.41
N CYS A 105 3.43 -8.77 -2.20
CA CYS A 105 3.47 -9.10 -3.62
C CYS A 105 3.33 -7.83 -4.47
N SER A 106 4.42 -7.37 -5.07
CA SER A 106 4.46 -6.15 -5.91
C SER A 106 3.49 -6.24 -7.09
N SER A 107 3.43 -7.39 -7.76
CA SER A 107 2.49 -7.62 -8.87
C SER A 107 1.01 -7.66 -8.46
N LYS A 108 0.69 -7.95 -7.20
CA LYS A 108 -0.68 -7.81 -6.66
C LYS A 108 -1.01 -6.33 -6.42
N ALA A 109 -0.07 -5.55 -5.89
CA ALA A 109 -0.24 -4.10 -5.77
C ALA A 109 -0.40 -3.45 -7.17
N ASP A 110 0.35 -3.92 -8.17
CA ASP A 110 0.31 -3.42 -9.55
C ASP A 110 -1.07 -3.52 -10.22
N ILE A 111 -1.92 -4.51 -9.86
CA ILE A 111 -3.32 -4.59 -10.31
C ILE A 111 -4.08 -3.27 -10.03
N TYR A 112 -3.72 -2.60 -8.94
CA TYR A 112 -4.37 -1.37 -8.48
C TYR A 112 -3.59 -0.11 -8.87
N ALA A 113 -2.37 -0.23 -9.40
CA ALA A 113 -1.51 0.87 -9.83
C ALA A 113 -1.95 1.46 -11.18
N LYS A 114 -3.09 2.13 -11.19
CA LYS A 114 -3.73 2.66 -12.40
C LYS A 114 -3.22 4.06 -12.74
N ASN A 115 -2.97 4.32 -14.02
CA ASN A 115 -2.81 5.67 -14.54
C ASN A 115 -4.18 6.16 -15.04
N SER A 116 -4.71 7.25 -14.47
CA SER A 116 -5.97 7.85 -14.88
C SER A 116 -5.73 9.26 -15.42
N HIS A 117 -6.32 9.63 -16.56
CA HIS A 117 -6.15 10.94 -17.19
C HIS A 117 -4.68 11.35 -17.43
N VAL A 118 -3.76 10.38 -17.52
CA VAL A 118 -2.34 10.59 -17.80
C VAL A 118 -1.83 9.49 -18.72
N ARG A 119 -1.26 9.89 -19.86
CA ARG A 119 -0.63 8.97 -20.82
C ARG A 119 0.85 8.84 -20.52
N THR A 120 1.24 7.67 -20.03
CA THR A 120 2.62 7.28 -19.67
C THR A 120 2.70 5.76 -19.53
N ASN A 121 3.87 5.19 -19.84
CA ASN A 121 4.16 3.77 -19.68
C ASN A 121 4.78 3.44 -18.30
N ARG A 122 4.97 4.45 -17.44
CA ARG A 122 5.43 4.26 -16.07
C ARG A 122 4.24 4.12 -15.13
N HIS A 123 4.43 3.31 -14.10
CA HIS A 123 3.47 3.04 -13.04
C HIS A 123 4.12 3.35 -11.70
N VAL A 124 3.27 3.56 -10.69
CA VAL A 124 3.70 3.88 -9.33
C VAL A 124 2.97 3.00 -8.33
N ILE A 125 3.73 2.38 -7.44
CA ILE A 125 3.21 1.79 -6.21
C ILE A 125 3.87 2.44 -5.00
N LEU A 126 3.14 2.58 -3.91
CA LEU A 126 3.65 3.11 -2.65
C LEU A 126 4.37 2.02 -1.86
N ILE A 127 5.44 2.42 -1.18
CA ILE A 127 6.10 1.63 -0.14
C ILE A 127 5.53 2.12 1.19
N CYS A 128 4.94 1.22 1.96
CA CYS A 128 4.29 1.51 3.22
C CYS A 128 4.98 0.80 4.38
N ARG A 129 4.99 1.44 5.55
CA ARG A 129 5.26 0.78 6.83
C ARG A 129 3.95 0.56 7.56
N ILE A 130 3.80 -0.60 8.18
CA ILE A 130 2.59 -1.02 8.88
C ILE A 130 2.94 -1.48 10.29
N VAL A 131 2.16 -1.04 11.27
CA VAL A 131 2.13 -1.64 12.61
C VAL A 131 1.31 -2.93 12.51
N GLY A 132 1.98 -4.07 12.45
CA GLY A 132 1.33 -5.35 12.12
C GLY A 132 2.00 -6.57 12.74
N ASP A 133 2.61 -6.38 13.91
CA ASP A 133 3.23 -7.44 14.71
C ASP A 133 2.22 -8.37 15.41
N ARG A 134 0.92 -8.04 15.37
CA ARG A 134 -0.17 -8.87 15.92
C ARG A 134 -1.26 -9.08 14.85
N PRO A 135 -0.98 -9.92 13.83
CA PRO A 135 -1.93 -10.16 12.75
C PRO A 135 -3.07 -11.08 13.19
N GLN A 136 -4.29 -10.74 12.79
CA GLN A 136 -5.43 -11.64 12.76
C GLN A 136 -5.39 -12.42 11.45
N LEU A 137 -5.28 -13.75 11.53
CA LEU A 137 -5.28 -14.61 10.36
C LEU A 137 -6.71 -14.88 9.90
N LEU A 138 -7.05 -14.49 8.67
CA LEU A 138 -8.37 -14.75 8.10
C LEU A 138 -8.26 -15.72 6.92
N THR A 139 -9.01 -16.82 7.00
CA THR A 139 -9.08 -17.85 5.96
C THR A 139 -10.21 -17.61 4.97
N ASN A 140 -11.32 -17.01 5.41
CA ASN A 140 -12.50 -16.78 4.59
C ASN A 140 -12.72 -15.30 4.31
N ALA A 141 -13.42 -15.01 3.21
CA ALA A 141 -13.86 -13.65 2.90
C ALA A 141 -14.85 -13.15 3.97
N GLU A 142 -14.65 -11.91 4.41
CA GLU A 142 -15.48 -11.21 5.38
C GLU A 142 -15.76 -9.79 4.88
N ALA A 143 -16.49 -9.66 3.77
CA ALA A 143 -16.70 -8.39 3.05
C ALA A 143 -17.40 -7.30 3.89
N HIS A 144 -18.10 -7.67 4.95
CA HIS A 144 -18.76 -6.72 5.86
C HIS A 144 -17.89 -6.28 7.04
N ARG A 145 -16.66 -6.81 7.18
CA ARG A 145 -15.75 -6.42 8.26
C ARG A 145 -15.46 -4.91 8.21
N ARG A 146 -15.41 -4.30 9.39
CA ARG A 146 -15.13 -2.87 9.60
C ARG A 146 -13.99 -2.63 10.58
N GLY A 147 -13.44 -3.68 11.17
CA GLY A 147 -12.43 -3.60 12.20
C GLY A 147 -11.84 -4.96 12.52
N LEU A 148 -10.95 -4.97 13.50
CA LEU A 148 -10.26 -6.17 13.99
C LEU A 148 -10.90 -6.66 15.27
N ASP A 149 -10.69 -7.93 15.57
CA ASP A 149 -11.00 -8.44 16.88
C ASP A 149 -10.02 -7.83 17.91
N SER A 150 -10.37 -7.93 19.19
CA SER A 150 -9.55 -7.37 20.26
C SER A 150 -8.13 -7.95 20.22
N ASN A 151 -7.13 -7.09 20.45
CA ASN A 151 -5.70 -7.42 20.51
C ASN A 151 -4.96 -7.60 19.17
N TYR A 152 -5.62 -7.46 18.02
CA TYR A 152 -4.96 -7.45 16.71
C TYR A 152 -4.75 -6.02 16.18
N ASN A 153 -3.78 -5.85 15.28
CA ASN A 153 -3.49 -4.57 14.63
C ASN A 153 -3.48 -4.62 13.10
N CYS A 154 -3.53 -5.80 12.50
CA CYS A 154 -3.83 -5.97 11.08
C CYS A 154 -4.51 -7.31 10.82
N VAL A 155 -5.07 -7.48 9.63
CA VAL A 155 -5.36 -8.79 9.04
C VAL A 155 -4.16 -9.22 8.21
N GLU A 156 -3.80 -10.50 8.28
CA GLU A 156 -3.02 -11.19 7.25
C GLU A 156 -3.90 -12.30 6.66
N ALA A 157 -4.19 -12.20 5.37
CA ALA A 157 -5.04 -13.15 4.68
C ALA A 157 -4.29 -14.46 4.41
N VAL A 158 -4.90 -15.59 4.77
CA VAL A 158 -4.30 -16.91 4.57
C VAL A 158 -4.37 -17.30 3.09
N LEU A 159 -3.24 -17.77 2.56
CA LEU A 159 -3.14 -18.17 1.15
C LEU A 159 -3.94 -19.45 0.87
N THR A 160 -4.43 -19.61 -0.35
CA THR A 160 -5.08 -20.85 -0.82
C THR A 160 -4.17 -22.07 -0.71
N SER A 161 -2.86 -21.90 -0.91
CA SER A 161 -1.86 -22.96 -0.69
C SER A 161 -1.74 -23.42 0.76
N ALA A 162 -2.31 -22.66 1.71
CA ALA A 162 -2.37 -22.95 3.14
C ALA A 162 -3.82 -23.05 3.65
N GLY A 163 -4.79 -23.31 2.76
CA GLY A 163 -6.20 -23.51 3.12
C GLY A 163 -7.02 -22.23 3.34
N GLY A 164 -6.53 -21.05 2.93
CA GLY A 164 -7.27 -19.79 2.98
C GLY A 164 -7.88 -19.36 1.63
N GLY A 165 -8.37 -18.12 1.57
CA GLY A 165 -9.21 -17.62 0.49
C GLY A 165 -8.52 -16.76 -0.55
N VAL A 166 -7.25 -16.41 -0.38
CA VAL A 166 -6.52 -15.52 -1.31
C VAL A 166 -5.37 -16.22 -2.03
N GLN A 167 -5.15 -15.90 -3.30
CA GLN A 167 -4.04 -16.47 -4.08
C GLN A 167 -2.71 -15.75 -3.84
N TYR A 168 -2.77 -14.50 -3.39
CA TYR A 168 -1.59 -13.66 -3.13
C TYR A 168 -1.70 -13.06 -1.74
N PRO A 169 -0.57 -12.76 -1.07
CA PRO A 169 -0.59 -12.20 0.28
C PRO A 169 -1.36 -10.87 0.32
N GLU A 170 -2.21 -10.67 1.31
CA GLU A 170 -2.94 -9.42 1.55
C GLU A 170 -2.88 -9.07 3.03
N THR A 171 -2.48 -7.84 3.33
CA THR A 171 -2.43 -7.27 4.67
C THR A 171 -3.39 -6.09 4.74
N VAL A 172 -4.32 -6.10 5.69
CA VAL A 172 -5.35 -5.05 5.83
C VAL A 172 -5.25 -4.37 7.19
N VAL A 173 -5.30 -3.05 7.22
CA VAL A 173 -5.50 -2.27 8.46
C VAL A 173 -6.79 -1.47 8.38
N TYR A 174 -7.43 -1.30 9.54
CA TYR A 174 -8.70 -0.55 9.67
C TYR A 174 -8.51 0.73 10.48
N ASP A 175 -7.27 1.23 10.50
CA ASP A 175 -6.86 2.41 11.23
C ASP A 175 -5.72 3.10 10.47
N GLU A 176 -5.92 4.37 10.15
CA GLU A 176 -5.03 5.19 9.33
C GLU A 176 -3.68 5.46 10.01
N GLU A 177 -3.63 5.40 11.35
CA GLU A 177 -2.38 5.61 12.10
C GLU A 177 -1.46 4.38 12.06
N LEU A 178 -2.01 3.21 11.73
CA LEU A 178 -1.25 1.96 11.66
C LEU A 178 -0.50 1.79 10.33
N ILE A 179 -0.65 2.71 9.39
CA ILE A 179 0.04 2.65 8.10
C ILE A 179 0.53 4.03 7.66
N ILE A 180 1.76 4.07 7.14
CA ILE A 180 2.33 5.30 6.58
C ILE A 180 3.03 5.02 5.24
N PRO A 181 2.80 5.83 4.19
CA PRO A 181 3.65 5.79 3.01
C PRO A 181 5.02 6.38 3.33
N VAL A 182 6.08 5.63 3.05
CA VAL A 182 7.47 6.04 3.28
C VAL A 182 8.27 6.16 1.98
N GLY A 183 7.64 5.94 0.84
CA GLY A 183 8.28 6.00 -0.46
C GLY A 183 7.37 5.53 -1.58
N LEU A 184 7.91 5.53 -2.78
CA LEU A 184 7.24 5.01 -3.97
C LEU A 184 8.25 4.36 -4.91
N VAL A 185 7.80 3.35 -5.63
CA VAL A 185 8.54 2.70 -6.72
C VAL A 185 7.93 3.16 -8.03
N VAL A 186 8.76 3.69 -8.91
CA VAL A 186 8.43 3.97 -10.31
C VAL A 186 8.96 2.82 -11.15
N TYR A 187 8.09 2.23 -11.97
CA TYR A 187 8.44 1.07 -12.78
C TYR A 187 7.69 1.07 -14.12
N LYS A 188 8.21 0.34 -15.10
CA LYS A 188 7.48 -0.05 -16.30
C LYS A 188 6.92 -1.44 -16.10
N ARG A 189 5.85 -1.79 -16.81
CA ARG A 189 5.26 -3.14 -16.75
C ARG A 189 4.91 -3.67 -18.13
N THR A 190 4.91 -4.99 -18.26
CA THR A 190 4.49 -5.71 -19.48
C THR A 190 3.55 -6.87 -19.13
N GLY A 191 2.81 -7.38 -20.12
CA GLY A 191 1.91 -8.52 -19.96
C GLY A 191 0.53 -8.18 -19.37
N TRP A 192 0.24 -6.90 -19.17
CA TRP A 192 -1.11 -6.43 -18.85
C TRP A 192 -1.82 -6.01 -20.13
N LEU A 193 -3.08 -6.43 -20.29
CA LEU A 193 -3.93 -5.87 -21.32
C LEU A 193 -4.20 -4.38 -21.01
N PRO A 194 -4.29 -3.51 -22.04
CA PRO A 194 -4.57 -2.08 -21.89
C PRO A 194 -5.81 -1.77 -21.04
#